data_AF-A0AB39GRQ6-F1
#
_entry.id   AF-A0AB39GRQ6-F1
#
_cell.length_a   1.000
_cell.length_b   1.000
_cell.length_c   1.000
_cell.angle_alpha   90.00
_cell.angle_beta   90.00
_cell.angle_gamma   90.00
#
_symmetry.space_group_name_H-M   'P 1'
#
loop_
_entity.id
_entity.type
_entity.pdbx_description
1 polymer ?
#
loop_
_entity_poly.entity_id
_entity_poly.type
_entity_poly.pdbx_seq_one_letter_code
_entity_poly.pdbx_strand_id
1 'polypeptide(L)'
;MKLLPFSILPALLLLAACSSEPSQADLQAAVQKAVDRQNESMQNMVGGVLDMPKFALNGVEKLSCTSSRDKPGYVCDIRLDITRPLVGRTVDQATARFIKTDQGWEQMEP
;
A
#
# COMPACT_ATOMS: atom_id res chain seq x y z
N MET A 1 -35.83 -9.55 -50.79
CA MET A 1 -35.16 -8.68 -49.79
C MET A 1 -34.95 -9.50 -48.53
N LYS A 2 -33.69 -9.75 -48.14
CA LYS A 2 -33.32 -10.57 -46.98
C LYS A 2 -33.40 -9.72 -45.70
N LEU A 3 -34.19 -10.16 -44.74
CA LEU A 3 -34.22 -9.63 -43.38
C LEU A 3 -33.03 -10.22 -42.62
N LEU A 4 -32.08 -9.38 -42.21
CA LEU A 4 -31.01 -9.76 -41.29
C LEU A 4 -31.47 -9.50 -39.85
N PRO A 5 -31.34 -10.47 -38.94
CA PRO A 5 -31.78 -10.32 -37.55
C PRO A 5 -30.85 -9.38 -36.78
N PHE A 6 -31.49 -8.51 -36.01
CA PHE A 6 -30.91 -7.54 -35.08
C PHE A 6 -30.00 -8.27 -34.08
N SER A 7 -28.69 -8.25 -34.32
CA SER A 7 -27.69 -8.78 -33.39
C SER A 7 -27.59 -7.83 -32.20
N ILE A 8 -28.13 -8.28 -31.07
CA ILE A 8 -27.93 -7.65 -29.76
C ILE A 8 -26.46 -7.90 -29.37
N LEU A 9 -25.62 -6.88 -29.52
CA LEU A 9 -24.26 -6.89 -28.95
C LEU A 9 -24.39 -6.88 -27.42
N PRO A 10 -23.91 -7.90 -26.69
CA PRO A 10 -23.81 -7.79 -25.25
C PRO A 10 -22.69 -6.79 -24.95
N ALA A 11 -23.06 -5.67 -24.32
CA ALA A 11 -22.12 -4.74 -23.73
C ALA A 11 -21.32 -5.51 -22.66
N LEU A 12 -20.10 -5.90 -23.01
CA LEU A 12 -19.09 -6.29 -22.05
C LEU A 12 -18.84 -5.06 -21.17
N LEU A 13 -19.55 -5.01 -20.04
CA LEU A 13 -19.19 -4.19 -18.90
C LEU A 13 -17.75 -4.55 -18.58
N LEU A 14 -16.83 -3.69 -19.03
CA LEU A 14 -15.45 -3.68 -18.60
C LEU A 14 -15.51 -3.72 -17.08
N LEU A 15 -15.09 -4.83 -16.48
CA LEU A 15 -14.84 -4.92 -15.05
C LEU A 15 -13.70 -3.93 -14.74
N ALA A 16 -14.03 -2.65 -14.60
CA ALA A 16 -13.23 -1.76 -13.79
C ALA A 16 -13.13 -2.48 -12.45
N ALA A 17 -11.95 -2.98 -12.13
CA ALA A 17 -11.72 -3.73 -10.92
C ALA A 17 -12.30 -2.91 -9.75
N CYS A 18 -13.43 -3.34 -9.18
CA CYS A 18 -14.05 -2.75 -8.00
C CYS A 18 -13.21 -3.02 -6.73
N SER A 19 -11.90 -3.16 -6.86
CA SER A 19 -11.03 -3.00 -5.72
C SER A 19 -10.93 -1.50 -5.52
N SER A 20 -11.79 -0.93 -4.68
CA SER A 20 -11.61 0.44 -4.21
C SER A 20 -10.16 0.61 -3.76
N GLU A 21 -9.56 1.75 -4.09
CA GLU A 21 -8.25 2.16 -3.58
C GLU A 21 -8.16 1.97 -2.05
N PRO A 22 -6.95 1.80 -1.49
CA PRO A 22 -6.81 1.62 -0.05
C PRO A 22 -7.35 2.85 0.69
N SER A 23 -8.10 2.60 1.75
CA SER A 23 -8.57 3.63 2.67
C SER A 23 -7.42 4.16 3.54
N GLN A 24 -7.67 5.24 4.27
CA GLN A 24 -6.73 5.77 5.27
C GLN A 24 -6.34 4.70 6.32
N ALA A 25 -7.31 3.91 6.78
CA ALA A 25 -7.06 2.85 7.76
C ALA A 25 -6.27 1.69 7.15
N ASP A 26 -6.53 1.36 5.89
CA ASP A 26 -5.78 0.34 5.15
C ASP A 26 -4.31 0.74 5.00
N LEU A 27 -4.03 2.01 4.65
CA LEU A 27 -2.67 2.53 4.52
C LEU A 27 -1.94 2.51 5.87
N GLN A 28 -2.60 2.95 6.95
CA GLN A 28 -2.04 2.87 8.30
C GLN A 28 -1.64 1.44 8.66
N ALA A 29 -2.54 0.47 8.43
CA ALA A 29 -2.27 -0.93 8.73
C ALA A 29 -1.14 -1.52 7.86
N ALA A 30 -1.13 -1.21 6.55
CA ALA A 30 -0.14 -1.71 5.61
C ALA A 30 1.28 -1.18 5.93
N VAL A 31 1.39 0.11 6.25
CA VAL A 31 2.67 0.73 6.63
C VAL A 31 3.12 0.24 8.00
N GLN A 32 2.20 0.06 8.97
CA GLN A 32 2.55 -0.52 10.26
C GLN A 32 3.18 -1.91 10.11
N LYS A 33 2.56 -2.78 9.30
CA LYS A 33 3.12 -4.10 8.99
C LYS A 33 4.53 -4.00 8.37
N ALA A 34 4.77 -3.02 7.51
CA ALA A 34 6.10 -2.81 6.92
C ALA A 34 7.14 -2.37 7.96
N VAL A 35 6.75 -1.46 8.88
CA VAL A 35 7.60 -1.03 10.01
C VAL A 35 7.89 -2.19 10.96
N ASP A 36 6.90 -3.04 11.25
CA ASP A 36 7.08 -4.21 12.11
C ASP A 36 8.07 -5.20 11.50
N ARG A 37 7.91 -5.52 10.19
CA ARG A 37 8.88 -6.35 9.46
C ARG A 37 10.28 -5.76 9.47
N GLN A 38 10.41 -4.44 9.31
CA GLN A 38 11.71 -3.77 9.37
C GLN A 38 12.34 -3.90 10.75
N ASN A 39 11.57 -3.71 11.81
CA ASN A 39 12.03 -3.87 13.19
C ASN A 39 12.46 -5.30 13.50
N GLU A 40 11.68 -6.30 13.08
CA GLU A 40 12.03 -7.73 13.22
C GLU A 40 13.32 -8.06 12.46
N SER A 41 13.46 -7.57 11.23
CA SER A 41 14.66 -7.76 10.42
C SER A 41 15.91 -7.21 11.11
N MET A 42 15.83 -5.99 11.68
CA MET A 42 16.94 -5.42 12.44
C MET A 42 17.29 -6.22 13.69
N GLN A 43 16.28 -6.67 14.44
CA GLN A 43 16.50 -7.51 15.64
C GLN A 43 17.23 -8.81 15.29
N ASN A 44 16.85 -9.44 14.18
CA ASN A 44 17.49 -10.66 13.69
C ASN A 44 18.96 -10.42 13.28
N MET A 45 19.28 -9.24 12.74
CA MET A 45 20.65 -8.90 12.33
C MET A 45 21.61 -8.71 13.51
N VAL A 46 21.14 -8.12 14.62
CA VAL A 46 21.97 -7.90 15.84
C VAL A 46 21.91 -9.07 16.83
N GLY A 47 21.34 -10.20 16.40
CA GLY A 47 21.25 -11.44 17.19
C GLY A 47 20.39 -11.35 18.45
N GLY A 48 19.50 -10.35 18.54
CA GLY A 48 18.66 -10.12 19.73
C GLY A 48 19.41 -9.77 21.02
N VAL A 49 20.74 -9.61 20.98
CA VAL A 49 21.59 -9.35 22.16
C VAL A 49 21.63 -7.85 22.50
N LEU A 50 21.38 -6.99 21.51
CA LEU A 50 21.38 -5.53 21.66
C LEU A 50 19.96 -4.99 21.59
N ASP A 51 19.52 -4.31 22.65
CA ASP A 51 18.26 -3.57 22.67
C ASP A 51 18.42 -2.27 21.86
N MET A 52 18.26 -2.42 20.54
CA MET A 52 18.34 -1.30 19.60
C MET A 52 17.00 -0.56 19.58
N PRO A 53 17.02 0.79 19.57
CA PRO A 53 15.81 1.57 19.37
C PRO A 53 15.11 1.14 18.08
N LYS A 54 13.78 1.01 18.14
CA LYS A 54 12.94 0.59 17.01
C LYS A 54 12.41 1.79 16.22
N PHE A 55 12.07 1.57 14.96
CA PHE A 55 11.19 2.49 14.24
C PHE A 55 9.81 2.47 14.89
N ALA A 56 9.20 3.64 15.05
CA ALA A 56 7.83 3.77 15.51
C ALA A 56 7.02 4.59 14.53
N LEU A 57 5.93 4.03 14.02
CA LEU A 57 4.98 4.74 13.18
C LEU A 57 4.01 5.49 14.09
N ASN A 58 4.00 6.82 13.98
CA ASN A 58 3.08 7.67 14.75
C ASN A 58 1.81 7.97 13.95
N GLY A 59 1.90 7.99 12.62
CA GLY A 59 0.75 8.20 11.76
C GLY A 59 1.06 8.13 10.27
N VAL A 60 0.01 7.88 9.50
CA VAL A 60 0.00 7.93 8.03
C VAL A 60 -1.14 8.85 7.62
N GLU A 61 -0.95 9.66 6.59
CA GLU A 61 -2.01 10.45 5.95
C GLU A 61 -1.98 10.18 4.45
N LYS A 62 -3.14 9.81 3.90
CA LYS A 62 -3.35 9.61 2.46
C LYS A 62 -3.40 10.96 1.76
N LEU A 63 -2.51 11.18 0.79
CA LEU A 63 -2.53 12.37 -0.06
C LEU A 63 -3.24 12.07 -1.39
N SER A 64 -2.80 11.02 -2.07
CA SER A 64 -3.35 10.56 -3.35
C SER A 64 -3.10 9.07 -3.54
N CYS A 65 -3.96 8.40 -4.31
CA CYS A 65 -3.69 7.07 -4.84
C CYS A 65 -4.11 7.02 -6.30
N THR A 66 -3.35 6.29 -7.11
CA THR A 66 -3.65 6.03 -8.52
C THR A 66 -3.44 4.55 -8.80
N SER A 67 -4.34 3.96 -9.58
CA SER A 67 -4.18 2.58 -10.04
C SER A 67 -2.87 2.43 -10.80
N SER A 68 -2.06 1.45 -10.42
CA SER A 68 -0.82 1.14 -11.12
C SER A 68 -1.15 0.55 -12.50
N ARG A 69 -0.53 1.10 -13.55
CA ARG A 69 -0.81 0.69 -14.94
C ARG A 69 -0.19 -0.67 -15.30
N ASP A 70 1.05 -0.88 -14.88
CA ASP A 70 1.87 -2.01 -15.34
C ASP A 70 2.02 -3.12 -14.28
N LYS A 71 1.67 -2.83 -13.02
CA LYS A 71 1.73 -3.76 -11.89
C LYS A 71 0.42 -3.76 -11.11
N PRO A 72 0.04 -4.85 -10.43
CA PRO A 72 -1.11 -4.85 -9.53
C PRO A 72 -0.99 -3.79 -8.43
N GLY A 73 -2.14 -3.26 -8.02
CA GLY A 73 -2.28 -2.37 -6.86
C GLY A 73 -2.40 -0.89 -7.20
N TYR A 74 -2.19 -0.06 -6.17
CA TYR A 74 -2.27 1.41 -6.24
C TYR A 74 -0.95 2.01 -5.85
N VAL A 75 -0.45 2.98 -6.62
CA VAL A 75 0.66 3.85 -6.18
C VAL A 75 0.04 5.01 -5.42
N CYS A 76 0.43 5.17 -4.16
CA CYS A 76 -0.09 6.19 -3.28
C CYS A 76 1.02 7.10 -2.78
N ASP A 77 0.72 8.40 -2.78
CA ASP A 77 1.49 9.40 -2.06
C ASP A 77 0.89 9.53 -0.66
N ILE A 78 1.75 9.41 0.34
CA ILE A 78 1.38 9.43 1.75
C ILE A 78 2.31 10.36 2.52
N ARG A 79 1.81 10.99 3.57
CA ARG A 79 2.63 11.65 4.58
C ARG A 79 2.80 10.71 5.76
N LEU A 80 4.05 10.49 6.16
CA LEU A 80 4.46 9.57 7.21
C LEU A 80 4.99 10.36 8.40
N ASP A 81 4.38 10.18 9.56
CA ASP A 81 4.93 10.61 10.84
C ASP A 81 5.61 9.40 11.49
N ILE A 82 6.94 9.41 11.53
CA ILE A 82 7.74 8.26 11.94
C ILE A 82 8.88 8.69 12.86
N THR A 83 9.10 7.92 13.92
CA THR A 83 10.27 8.04 14.76
C THR A 83 11.31 7.03 14.30
N ARG A 84 12.46 7.51 13.84
CA ARG A 84 13.56 6.67 13.36
C ARG A 84 14.65 6.55 14.43
N PRO A 85 15.28 5.38 14.59
CA PRO A 85 16.44 5.24 15.47
C PRO A 85 17.51 6.26 15.12
N LEU A 86 18.13 6.88 16.13
CA LEU A 86 19.22 7.86 16.02
C LEU A 86 18.88 9.21 15.38
N VAL A 87 17.82 9.30 14.56
CA VAL A 87 17.40 10.54 13.87
C VAL A 87 16.29 11.27 14.63
N GLY A 88 15.42 10.53 15.33
CA GLY A 88 14.24 11.09 16.02
C GLY A 88 12.99 11.10 15.15
N ARG A 89 11.99 11.91 15.54
CA ARG A 89 10.69 12.01 14.86
C ARG A 89 10.79 12.89 13.62
N THR A 90 10.34 12.39 12.48
CA THR A 90 10.23 13.12 11.21
C THR A 90 8.81 13.01 10.66
N VAL A 91 8.42 14.00 9.85
CA VAL A 91 7.18 13.99 9.06
C VAL A 91 7.56 14.17 7.61
N ASP A 92 7.54 13.08 6.85
CA ASP A 92 8.07 13.02 5.48
C ASP A 92 6.98 12.59 4.49
N GLN A 93 7.01 13.10 3.26
CA GLN A 93 6.18 12.57 2.17
C GLN A 93 6.88 11.39 1.48
N ALA A 94 6.14 10.32 1.21
CA ALA A 94 6.63 9.13 0.54
C ALA A 94 5.64 8.65 -0.52
N THR A 95 6.17 8.03 -1.58
CA THR A 95 5.37 7.34 -2.59
C THR A 95 5.63 5.85 -2.47
N ALA A 96 4.57 5.05 -2.35
CA ALA A 96 4.67 3.59 -2.22
C ALA A 96 3.53 2.89 -2.95
N ARG A 97 3.76 1.64 -3.37
CA ARG A 97 2.75 0.84 -4.05
C ARG A 97 2.08 -0.12 -3.06
N PHE A 98 0.76 -0.21 -3.11
CA PHE A 98 -0.06 -1.00 -2.20
C PHE A 98 -0.85 -2.04 -2.98
N ILE A 99 -0.74 -3.29 -2.58
CA ILE A 99 -1.47 -4.41 -3.18
C ILE A 99 -2.46 -4.96 -2.16
N LYS A 100 -3.70 -5.22 -2.59
CA LYS A 100 -4.70 -5.91 -1.77
C LYS A 100 -4.45 -7.42 -1.82
N THR A 101 -4.28 -8.04 -0.66
CA THR A 101 -4.13 -9.49 -0.45
C THR A 101 -5.27 -10.00 0.43
N ASP A 102 -5.35 -11.32 0.62
CA ASP A 102 -6.34 -11.94 1.52
C ASP A 102 -6.12 -11.52 3.00
N GLN A 103 -4.93 -11.03 3.34
CA GLN A 103 -4.54 -10.56 4.67
C GLN A 103 -4.69 -9.04 4.83
N GLY A 104 -5.33 -8.36 3.86
CA GLY A 104 -5.47 -6.91 3.79
C GLY A 104 -4.48 -6.27 2.82
N TRP A 105 -4.15 -5.00 3.04
CA TRP A 105 -3.22 -4.29 2.15
C TRP A 105 -1.77 -4.48 2.57
N GLU A 106 -0.89 -4.59 1.57
CA GLU A 106 0.55 -4.73 1.76
C GLU A 106 1.30 -3.62 1.01
N GLN A 107 2.24 -2.99 1.70
CA GLN A 107 3.19 -2.04 1.12
C GLN A 107 4.27 -2.80 0.35
N MET A 108 4.49 -2.38 -0.89
CA MET A 108 5.55 -2.81 -1.79
C MET A 108 6.39 -1.61 -2.19
N GLU A 109 7.67 -1.84 -2.49
CA GLU A 109 8.47 -0.83 -3.19
C GLU A 109 7.83 -0.51 -4.56
N PRO A 110 7.90 0.76 -5.02
CA PRO A 110 7.26 1.24 -6.25
C PRO A 110 7.47 0.32 -7.48
#